data_AF-A0A1W5CV36-F1
#
_entry.id   AF-A0A1W5CV36-F1
#
_cell.length_a   1.000
_cell.length_b   1.000
_cell.length_c   1.000
_cell.angle_alpha   90.00
_cell.angle_beta   90.00
_cell.angle_gamma   90.00
#
_symmetry.space_group_name_H-M   'P 1'
#
loop_
_entity.id
_entity.type
_entity.pdbx_description
1 polymer ?
#
loop_
_entity_poly.entity_id
_entity_poly.type
_entity_poly.pdbx_seq_one_letter_code
_entity_poly.pdbx_strand_id
1 'polypeptide(L)' 'MAEAEAMYRRALEGKVKTWGPEHTSTLNRVNNLGILYKYQGKMAEAEAMFRRVAKGLRGGKYLKEATDIS' A
#
# COMPACT_ATOMS: atom_id res chain seq x y z
N MET A 1 10.83 -3.26 17.00
CA MET A 1 10.52 -2.52 15.74
C MET A 1 10.76 -3.37 14.48
N ALA A 2 11.92 -4.01 14.34
CA ALA A 2 12.22 -4.87 13.18
C ALA A 2 11.28 -6.09 13.03
N GLU A 3 10.88 -6.73 14.14
CA GLU A 3 9.93 -7.85 14.11
C GLU A 3 8.55 -7.44 13.59
N ALA A 4 8.03 -6.29 14.03
CA ALA A 4 6.76 -5.77 13.54
C ALA A 4 6.81 -5.48 12.04
N GLU A 5 7.92 -4.92 11.55
CA GLU A 5 8.13 -4.66 10.12
C GLU A 5 8.15 -5.96 9.30
N ALA A 6 8.86 -6.98 9.76
CA ALA A 6 8.90 -8.29 9.11
C ALA A 6 7.51 -8.96 9.07
N MET A 7 6.75 -8.88 10.16
CA MET A 7 5.37 -9.39 10.21
C MET A 7 4.46 -8.67 9.22
N TYR A 8 4.54 -7.33 9.15
CA TYR A 8 3.74 -6.55 8.19
C TYR A 8 4.11 -6.85 6.74
N ARG A 9 5.39 -7.04 6.42
CA ARG A 9 5.84 -7.42 5.07
C ARG A 9 5.31 -8.79 4.66
N ARG A 10 5.39 -9.80 5.54
CA ARG A 10 4.86 -11.15 5.27
C ARG A 10 3.35 -11.15 5.07
N ALA A 11 2.62 -10.42 5.92
CA ALA A 11 1.18 -10.26 5.78
C ALA A 11 0.79 -9.52 4.49
N LEU A 12 1.59 -8.53 4.08
CA LEU A 12 1.36 -7.79 2.84
C LEU A 12 1.55 -8.68 1.61
N GLU A 13 2.59 -9.51 1.56
CA GLU A 13 2.81 -10.45 0.45
C GLU A 13 1.63 -11.42 0.27
N GLY A 14 1.10 -11.97 1.36
CA GLY A 14 -0.09 -12.80 1.32
C GLY A 14 -1.29 -12.05 0.73
N LYS A 15 -1.58 -10.83 1.21
CA LYS A 15 -2.70 -10.03 0.71
C LYS A 15 -2.54 -9.59 -0.74
N VAL A 16 -1.33 -9.24 -1.18
CA VAL A 16 -1.07 -8.91 -2.59
C VAL A 16 -1.35 -10.11 -3.47
N LYS A 17 -0.95 -11.33 -3.07
CA LYS A 17 -1.23 -12.55 -3.84
C LYS A 17 -2.71 -12.90 -3.89
N THR A 18 -3.42 -12.78 -2.76
CA THR A 18 -4.84 -13.18 -2.70
C THR A 18 -5.77 -12.13 -3.31
N TRP A 19 -5.54 -10.86 -3.02
CA TRP A 19 -6.50 -9.78 -3.29
C TRP A 19 -5.99 -8.76 -4.31
N GLY A 20 -4.71 -8.80 -4.65
CA GLY A 20 -4.09 -7.86 -5.57
C GLY A 20 -3.52 -6.61 -4.88
N PRO A 21 -2.67 -5.85 -5.59
CA PRO A 21 -1.94 -4.71 -5.05
C PRO A 21 -2.82 -3.48 -4.77
N GLU A 22 -3.97 -3.35 -5.43
CA GLU A 22 -4.86 -2.19 -5.33
C GLU A 22 -6.04 -2.41 -4.38
N HIS A 23 -6.24 -3.63 -3.90
CA HIS A 23 -7.34 -3.93 -3.01
C HIS A 23 -7.22 -3.15 -1.68
N THR A 24 -8.32 -2.59 -1.20
CA THR A 24 -8.37 -1.69 -0.02
C THR A 24 -7.61 -2.25 1.18
N SER A 25 -7.77 -3.55 1.45
CA SER A 25 -7.10 -4.21 2.57
C SER A 25 -5.59 -4.46 2.38
N THR A 26 -5.12 -4.51 1.14
CA THR A 26 -3.70 -4.50 0.80
C THR A 26 -3.14 -3.09 1.03
N LEU A 27 -3.84 -2.06 0.55
CA LEU A 27 -3.48 -0.65 0.75
C LEU A 27 -3.44 -0.27 2.23
N ASN A 28 -4.38 -0.76 3.04
CA ASN A 28 -4.37 -0.56 4.50
C ASN A 28 -3.13 -1.13 5.17
N ARG A 29 -2.55 -2.23 4.66
CA ARG A 29 -1.30 -2.78 5.20
C ARG A 29 -0.07 -2.02 4.75
N VAL A 30 -0.05 -1.55 3.50
CA VAL A 30 0.99 -0.62 3.02
C VAL A 30 1.00 0.67 3.85
N ASN A 31 -0.17 1.23 4.17
CA ASN A 31 -0.29 2.43 5.00
C ASN A 31 0.27 2.25 6.42
N ASN A 32 -0.01 1.11 7.04
CA ASN A 32 0.52 0.79 8.38
C ASN A 32 2.05 0.65 8.40
N LEU A 33 2.65 0.12 7.33
CA LEU A 33 4.10 0.11 7.13
C LEU A 33 4.66 1.54 7.02
N GLY A 34 3.99 2.42 6.27
CA GLY A 34 4.38 3.84 6.18
C GLY A 34 4.38 4.54 7.54
N ILE A 35 3.35 4.30 8.36
CA ILE A 35 3.26 4.83 9.73
C ILE A 35 4.39 4.29 10.60
N LEU A 36 4.67 2.98 10.54
CA LEU A 36 5.76 2.37 11.29
C LEU A 36 7.12 2.99 10.92
N TYR A 37 7.39 3.22 9.64
CA TYR A 37 8.62 3.87 9.19
C TYR A 37 8.73 5.32 9.66
N LYS A 38 7.62 6.07 9.67
CA LYS A 38 7.59 7.43 10.24
C LYS A 38 8.02 7.42 11.71
N TYR A 39 7.51 6.47 12.51
CA TYR A 39 7.91 6.33 13.92
C TYR A 39 9.36 5.90 14.12
N GLN A 40 9.99 5.27 13.12
CA GLN A 40 11.40 4.90 13.13
C GLN A 40 12.33 6.01 12.59
N GLY A 41 11.79 7.16 12.16
CA GLY A 41 12.57 8.22 11.51
C GLY A 41 12.96 7.93 10.04
N LYS A 42 12.46 6.83 9.48
CA LYS A 42 12.71 6.37 8.10
C LYS A 42 11.77 7.06 7.11
N MET A 43 12.00 8.35 6.89
CA MET A 43 11.06 9.20 6.14
C MET A 43 10.97 8.81 4.65
N ALA A 44 12.07 8.38 4.02
CA ALA A 44 12.06 7.97 2.62
C ALA A 44 11.20 6.72 2.39
N GLU A 45 11.32 5.73 3.27
CA GLU A 45 10.54 4.50 3.23
C GLU A 45 9.07 4.76 3.56
N ALA A 46 8.78 5.65 4.51
CA ALA A 46 7.42 6.08 4.82
C ALA A 46 6.75 6.74 3.60
N GLU A 47 7.44 7.67 2.94
CA GLU A 47 6.95 8.37 1.76
C GLU A 47 6.70 7.41 0.59
N ALA A 48 7.59 6.44 0.37
CA ALA A 48 7.39 5.40 -0.64
C ALA A 48 6.10 4.59 -0.40
N MET A 49 5.81 4.24 0.85
CA MET A 49 4.57 3.53 1.20
C MET A 49 3.33 4.38 0.96
N PHE A 50 3.34 5.65 1.37
CA PHE A 50 2.20 6.56 1.14
C PHE A 50 1.95 6.84 -0.35
N ARG A 51 3.01 7.02 -1.15
CA ARG A 51 2.89 7.16 -2.61
C ARG A 51 2.21 5.95 -3.24
N ARG A 52 2.57 4.74 -2.80
CA ARG A 52 1.95 3.50 -3.29
C ARG A 52 0.47 3.43 -2.93
N VAL A 53 0.09 3.81 -1.71
CA VAL A 53 -1.32 3.88 -1.28
C VAL A 53 -2.09 4.89 -2.12
N ALA A 54 -1.55 6.10 -2.30
CA ALA A 54 -2.18 7.15 -3.10
C ALA A 54 -2.40 6.73 -4.56
N LYS A 55 -1.43 6.01 -5.16
CA LYS A 55 -1.57 5.46 -6.52
C LYS A 55 -2.65 4.38 -6.59
N GLY A 56 -2.70 3.45 -5.63
CA GLY A 56 -3.71 2.38 -5.60
C GLY A 56 -5.14 2.90 -5.40
N LEU A 57 -5.32 3.92 -4.55
CA LEU A 57 -6.63 4.57 -4.36
C LEU A 57 -7.10 5.33 -5.61
N ARG A 58 -6.17 5.90 -6.39
CA ARG A 58 -6.47 6.57 -7.66
C ARG A 58 -6.76 5.59 -8.79
N GLY A 59 -6.07 4.45 -8.85
CA GLY A 59 -6.28 3.40 -9.85
C GLY A 59 -7.60 2.64 -9.71
N GLY A 60 -8.06 2.42 -8.48
CA GLY A 60 -9.22 1.56 -8.19
C GLY A 60 -10.62 2.17 -8.39
N LYS A 61 -10.76 3.47 -8.68
CA LYS A 61 -12.08 4.12 -8.80
C LYS A 61 -12.32 4.98 -10.05
N TYR A 62 -11.31 5.31 -10.86
CA TYR A 62 -11.50 6.35 -11.90
C TYR A 62 -10.83 6.09 -13.26
N LEU A 63 -10.11 4.98 -13.47
CA LEU A 63 -9.44 4.70 -14.76
C LEU A 63 -10.14 3.65 -15.62
N LYS A 64 -11.06 2.84 -15.08
CA LYS A 64 -11.82 1.89 -15.91
C LYS A 64 -12.96 2.55 -16.69
N GLU A 65 -13.57 3.62 -16.19
CA GLU A 65 -14.71 4.26 -16.89
C GLU A 65 -14.28 5.37 -17.87
N ALA A 66 -13.05 5.90 -17.75
CA ALA A 66 -12.60 7.03 -18.56
C ALA A 66 -12.02 6.65 -19.93
N THR A 67 -11.85 5.35 -20.23
CA THR A 67 -11.20 4.87 -21.47
C THR A 67 -12.10 4.01 -22.37
N ASP A 68 -13.36 3.77 -21.96
CA ASP A 68 -14.36 3.01 -22.75
C ASP A 68 -15.41 3.92 -23.42
N ILE A 69 -15.18 5.24 -23.50
CA ILE A 69 -16.06 6.21 -24.20
C ILE A 69 -15.28 6.94 -25.31
N SER A 70 -14.63 6.19 -26.21
CA SER A 70 -14.08 6.74 -27.46
C SER A 70 -14.34 5.80 -28.62
#